data_AF-A0A2I7KGM1-F1
#
_entry.id   AF-A0A2I7KGM1-F1
#
_cell.length_a   1.000
_cell.length_b   1.000
_cell.length_c   1.000
_cell.angle_alpha   90.00
_cell.angle_beta   90.00
_cell.angle_gamma   90.00
#
_symmetry.space_group_name_H-M   'P 1'
#
loop_
_entity.id
_entity.type
_entity.pdbx_description
1 polymer ?
#
loop_
_entity_poly.entity_id
_entity_poly.type
_entity_poly.pdbx_seq_one_letter_code
_entity_poly.pdbx_strand_id
1 'polypeptide(L)'
;MTTTLDLDPVQEAARIAAQNDAFRRSILGTTPAADAPKGQFVMTRGVAALGIDAQLELTRRVAAFNGFNADSDPQGWHEMGVIEFDGTTVWFKVDLYDVDYQYGSPEPSDPEQTRRVLTLLLPSEY
;
A
#
# COMPACT_ATOMS: atom_id res chain seq x y z
N MET A 1 1.04 30.95 3.33
CA MET A 1 1.02 30.66 1.88
C MET A 1 1.53 29.24 1.74
N THR A 2 0.64 28.27 1.75
CA THR A 2 1.01 26.87 1.52
C THR A 2 1.14 26.73 0.02
N THR A 3 2.36 26.56 -0.46
CA THR A 3 2.65 26.37 -1.87
C THR A 3 2.15 24.97 -2.24
N THR A 4 0.90 24.86 -2.64
CA THR A 4 0.45 23.75 -3.48
C THR A 4 1.29 23.87 -4.75
N LEU A 5 2.40 23.14 -4.81
CA LEU A 5 3.07 22.91 -6.08
C LEU A 5 2.03 22.13 -6.89
N ASP A 6 1.40 22.79 -7.86
CA ASP A 6 0.58 22.13 -8.88
C ASP A 6 1.50 21.19 -9.65
N LEU A 7 1.75 20.01 -9.08
CA LEU A 7 2.49 18.94 -9.73
C LEU A 7 1.63 18.46 -10.89
N ASP A 8 2.28 18.20 -12.02
CA ASP A 8 1.67 17.46 -13.12
C ASP A 8 1.06 16.16 -12.53
N PRO A 9 -0.21 15.81 -12.81
CA PRO A 9 -0.83 14.58 -12.32
C PRO A 9 0.05 13.33 -12.51
N VAL A 10 0.87 13.27 -13.56
CA VAL A 10 1.82 12.16 -13.79
C VAL A 10 2.96 12.18 -12.76
N GLN A 11 3.49 13.35 -12.43
CA GLN A 11 4.54 13.51 -11.43
C GLN A 11 4.02 13.20 -10.02
N GLU A 12 2.78 13.62 -9.73
CA GLU A 12 2.11 13.33 -8.47
C GLU A 12 1.87 11.83 -8.30
N ALA A 13 1.33 11.17 -9.33
CA ALA A 13 1.16 9.72 -9.34
C ALA A 13 2.49 8.98 -9.10
N ALA A 14 3.57 9.37 -9.80
CA ALA A 14 4.88 8.77 -9.63
C ALA A 14 5.44 8.96 -8.20
N ARG A 15 5.15 10.11 -7.58
CA ARG A 15 5.54 10.40 -6.19
C ARG A 15 4.76 9.52 -5.21
N ILE A 16 3.45 9.41 -5.38
CA ILE A 16 2.59 8.54 -4.56
C ILE A 16 3.01 7.07 -4.70
N ALA A 17 3.28 6.61 -5.93
CA ALA A 17 3.80 5.28 -6.21
C ALA A 17 5.10 4.98 -5.49
N ALA A 18 6.09 5.87 -5.58
CA ALA A 18 7.36 5.71 -4.90
C ALA A 18 7.20 5.62 -3.36
N GLN A 19 6.28 6.40 -2.79
CA GLN A 19 5.96 6.37 -1.37
C GLN A 19 5.24 5.07 -0.97
N ASN A 20 4.27 4.61 -1.77
CA ASN A 20 3.58 3.34 -1.55
C ASN A 20 4.54 2.16 -1.65
N ASP A 21 5.45 2.17 -2.63
CA ASP A 21 6.51 1.16 -2.76
C ASP A 21 7.44 1.14 -1.55
N ALA A 22 7.87 2.31 -1.07
CA ALA A 22 8.69 2.43 0.14
C ALA A 22 7.96 1.87 1.37
N PHE A 23 6.67 2.20 1.53
CA PHE A 23 5.85 1.68 2.60
C PHE A 23 5.68 0.14 2.52
N ARG A 24 5.33 -0.39 1.34
CA ARG A 24 5.20 -1.84 1.09
C ARG A 24 6.50 -2.59 1.39
N ARG A 25 7.67 -2.06 1.01
CA ARG A 25 8.97 -2.68 1.31
C ARG A 25 9.32 -2.65 2.80
N SER A 26 8.81 -1.67 3.54
CA SER A 26 9.10 -1.50 4.97
C SER A 26 8.38 -2.49 5.88
N ILE A 27 7.29 -3.12 5.43
CA ILE A 27 6.44 -4.00 6.28
C ILE A 27 7.18 -5.26 6.79
N LEU A 28 8.30 -5.61 6.16
CA LEU A 28 9.17 -6.71 6.63
C LEU A 28 10.04 -6.32 7.84
N GLY A 29 10.06 -5.05 8.24
CA GLY A 29 10.87 -4.55 9.35
C GLY A 29 12.39 -4.55 9.08
N THR A 30 12.80 -4.84 7.85
CA THR A 30 14.22 -4.92 7.44
C THR A 30 14.78 -3.59 6.92
N THR A 31 13.90 -2.65 6.57
CA THR A 31 14.27 -1.29 6.14
C THR A 31 14.16 -0.36 7.35
N PRO A 32 15.14 0.52 7.61
CA PRO A 32 15.02 1.52 8.66
C PRO A 32 13.74 2.35 8.48
N ALA A 33 12.94 2.46 9.54
CA ALA A 33 11.67 3.18 9.52
C ALA A 33 11.82 4.69 9.20
N ALA A 34 13.05 5.22 9.19
CA ALA A 34 13.34 6.63 8.92
C ALA A 34 13.03 7.05 7.47
N ASP A 35 13.05 6.11 6.52
CA ASP A 35 12.87 6.42 5.09
C ASP A 35 11.49 5.99 4.54
N ALA A 36 10.66 5.32 5.35
CA ALA A 36 9.36 4.84 4.94
C ALA A 36 8.22 5.75 5.48
N PRO A 37 7.19 6.05 4.67
CA PRO A 37 6.02 6.75 5.16
C PRO A 37 5.36 6.06 6.36
N LYS A 38 4.76 6.84 7.26
CA LYS A 38 4.06 6.31 8.43
C LYS A 38 2.77 5.60 8.02
N GLY A 39 2.44 4.52 8.72
CA GLY A 39 1.29 3.73 8.36
C GLY A 39 1.04 2.52 9.25
N GLN A 40 0.01 1.76 8.87
CA GLN A 40 -0.36 0.50 9.51
C GLN A 40 -0.39 -0.61 8.46
N PHE A 41 -0.01 -1.81 8.87
CA PHE A 41 -0.18 -3.02 8.07
C PHE A 41 -1.15 -3.94 8.80
N VAL A 42 -2.23 -4.30 8.12
CA VAL A 42 -3.32 -5.11 8.65
C VAL A 42 -3.67 -6.24 7.68
N MET A 43 -4.28 -7.29 8.21
CA MET A 43 -4.82 -8.39 7.43
C MET A 43 -6.26 -8.65 7.84
N THR A 44 -7.12 -8.98 6.88
CA THR A 44 -8.49 -9.41 7.17
C THR A 44 -8.52 -10.75 7.88
N ARG A 45 -9.69 -11.10 8.41
CA ARG A 45 -9.90 -12.40 9.07
C ARG A 45 -9.72 -13.56 8.10
N GLY A 46 -10.13 -13.41 6.83
CA GLY A 46 -9.95 -14.43 5.80
C GLY A 46 -8.48 -14.75 5.55
N VAL A 47 -7.64 -13.72 5.37
CA VAL A 47 -6.19 -13.90 5.21
C VAL A 47 -5.55 -14.46 6.49
N ALA A 48 -5.95 -13.95 7.67
CA ALA A 48 -5.43 -14.46 8.93
C ALA A 48 -5.73 -15.95 9.14
N ALA A 49 -6.88 -16.44 8.65
CA ALA A 49 -7.28 -17.84 8.76
C ALA A 49 -6.46 -18.81 7.88
N LEU A 50 -5.67 -18.31 6.92
CA LEU A 50 -4.77 -19.13 6.09
C LEU A 50 -3.58 -19.69 6.89
N GLY A 51 -3.34 -19.19 8.11
CA GLY A 51 -2.27 -19.63 9.00
C GLY A 51 -1.01 -18.77 8.88
N ILE A 52 -0.14 -18.90 9.88
CA ILE A 52 1.02 -18.00 10.06
C ILE A 52 2.03 -18.09 8.92
N ASP A 53 2.26 -19.28 8.37
CA ASP A 53 3.22 -19.48 7.28
C ASP A 53 2.75 -18.77 6.00
N ALA A 54 1.45 -18.88 5.70
CA ALA A 54 0.83 -18.17 4.58
C ALA A 54 0.89 -16.65 4.78
N GLN A 55 0.60 -16.16 5.99
CA GLN A 55 0.69 -14.72 6.31
C GLN A 55 2.10 -14.17 6.09
N LEU A 56 3.13 -14.88 6.56
CA LEU A 56 4.53 -14.47 6.38
C LEU A 56 4.93 -14.47 4.91
N GLU A 57 4.54 -15.49 4.15
CA GLU A 57 4.84 -15.59 2.72
C GLU A 57 4.12 -14.52 1.91
N LEU A 58 2.82 -14.30 2.17
CA LEU A 58 2.05 -13.21 1.55
C LEU A 58 2.67 -11.85 1.86
N THR A 59 3.11 -11.61 3.09
CA THR A 59 3.80 -10.37 3.48
C THR A 59 5.07 -10.16 2.67
N ARG A 60 5.89 -11.21 2.47
CA ARG A 60 7.10 -11.12 1.62
C ARG A 60 6.75 -10.83 0.16
N ARG A 61 5.70 -11.48 -0.36
CA ARG A 61 5.24 -11.25 -1.73
C ARG A 61 4.75 -9.83 -1.95
N VAL A 62 3.97 -9.27 -1.03
CA VAL A 62 3.54 -7.87 -1.08
C VAL A 62 4.74 -6.92 -1.09
N ALA A 63 5.70 -7.14 -0.20
CA ALA A 63 6.90 -6.31 -0.11
C ALA A 63 7.76 -6.35 -1.39
N ALA A 64 7.78 -7.49 -2.09
CA ALA A 64 8.52 -7.68 -3.35
C ALA A 64 7.69 -7.42 -4.62
N PHE A 65 6.39 -7.12 -4.50
CA PHE A 65 5.47 -7.05 -5.64
C PHE A 65 5.81 -5.88 -6.57
N ASN A 66 5.99 -6.19 -7.85
CA ASN A 66 6.31 -5.24 -8.93
C ASN A 66 5.41 -5.42 -10.17
N GLY A 67 4.30 -6.17 -10.06
CA GLY A 67 3.44 -6.54 -11.19
C GLY A 67 2.44 -5.47 -11.64
N PHE A 68 2.66 -4.19 -11.29
CA PHE A 68 1.76 -3.10 -11.68
C PHE A 68 1.77 -2.90 -13.19
N ASN A 69 0.58 -2.81 -13.77
CA ASN A 69 0.38 -2.53 -15.18
C ASN A 69 -0.85 -1.62 -15.35
N ALA A 70 -1.05 -1.11 -16.57
CA ALA A 70 -2.11 -0.16 -16.87
C ALA A 70 -3.53 -0.68 -16.58
N ASP A 71 -3.75 -2.01 -16.60
CA ASP A 71 -5.05 -2.61 -16.32
C ASP A 71 -5.32 -2.71 -14.81
N SER A 72 -4.27 -3.02 -14.02
CA SER A 72 -4.39 -3.17 -12.55
C SER A 72 -4.21 -1.86 -11.78
N ASP A 73 -3.52 -0.88 -12.37
CA ASP A 73 -3.15 0.38 -11.72
C ASP A 73 -3.28 1.56 -12.70
N PRO A 74 -4.51 1.93 -13.08
CA PRO A 74 -4.76 2.96 -14.10
C PRO A 74 -4.29 4.36 -13.66
N GLN A 75 -4.22 4.62 -12.35
CA GLN A 75 -3.70 5.89 -11.83
C GLN A 75 -2.17 5.87 -11.65
N GLY A 76 -1.54 4.69 -11.70
CA GLY A 76 -0.10 4.54 -11.50
C GLY A 76 0.32 4.84 -10.07
N TRP A 77 -0.55 4.64 -9.08
CA TRP A 77 -0.29 4.95 -7.67
C TRP A 77 0.33 3.78 -6.91
N HIS A 78 0.44 2.62 -7.55
CA HIS A 78 0.91 1.38 -6.95
C HIS A 78 0.13 1.02 -5.67
N GLU A 79 -1.18 1.32 -5.66
CA GLU A 79 -2.01 1.18 -4.47
C GLU A 79 -2.67 -0.19 -4.35
N MET A 80 -2.82 -0.95 -5.44
CA MET A 80 -3.51 -2.23 -5.43
C MET A 80 -2.75 -3.29 -6.23
N GLY A 81 -2.81 -4.54 -5.77
CA GLY A 81 -2.26 -5.67 -6.52
C GLY A 81 -2.88 -7.00 -6.11
N VAL A 82 -2.65 -7.99 -6.96
CA VAL A 82 -3.20 -9.35 -6.85
C VAL A 82 -2.06 -10.34 -6.72
N ILE A 83 -2.15 -11.22 -5.73
CA ILE A 83 -1.19 -12.28 -5.44
C ILE A 83 -1.93 -13.62 -5.48
N GLU A 84 -1.40 -14.55 -6.27
CA GLU A 84 -1.84 -15.94 -6.25
C GLU A 84 -0.97 -16.73 -5.27
N PHE A 85 -1.59 -17.39 -4.29
CA PHE A 85 -0.92 -18.19 -3.27
C PHE A 85 -1.70 -19.48 -3.02
N ASP A 86 -1.09 -20.64 -3.28
CA ASP A 86 -1.69 -21.97 -3.08
C ASP A 86 -3.11 -22.13 -3.64
N GLY A 87 -3.34 -21.59 -4.85
CA GLY A 87 -4.65 -21.60 -5.51
C GLY A 87 -5.69 -20.64 -4.91
N THR A 88 -5.26 -19.77 -3.99
CA THR A 88 -6.07 -18.69 -3.41
C THR A 88 -5.59 -17.34 -3.96
N THR A 89 -6.51 -16.59 -4.54
CA THR A 89 -6.29 -15.19 -4.89
C THR A 89 -6.37 -14.33 -3.63
N VAL A 90 -5.34 -13.51 -3.40
CA VAL A 90 -5.25 -12.55 -2.31
C VAL A 90 -4.98 -11.18 -2.91
N TRP A 91 -5.68 -10.16 -2.44
CA TRP A 91 -5.44 -8.78 -2.81
C TRP A 91 -4.64 -8.08 -1.73
N PHE A 92 -3.88 -7.06 -2.12
CA PHE A 92 -3.45 -6.02 -1.22
C PHE A 92 -3.95 -4.67 -1.71
N LYS A 93 -4.22 -3.76 -0.77
CA LYS A 93 -4.54 -2.36 -1.05
C LYS A 93 -3.79 -1.44 -0.09
N VAL A 94 -3.35 -0.27 -0.57
CA VAL A 94 -2.75 0.81 0.21
C VAL A 94 -3.68 2.00 0.19
N ASP A 95 -4.45 2.18 1.27
CA ASP A 95 -5.34 3.32 1.43
C ASP A 95 -4.60 4.51 2.06
N LEU A 96 -4.88 5.72 1.56
CA LEU A 96 -4.22 6.96 1.96
C LEU A 96 -5.15 7.79 2.87
N TYR A 97 -4.87 7.77 4.16
CA TYR A 97 -5.65 8.46 5.20
C TYR A 97 -4.99 9.75 5.68
N ASP A 98 -5.77 10.61 6.34
CA ASP A 98 -5.27 11.67 7.18
C ASP A 98 -4.46 11.14 8.39
N VAL A 99 -3.86 12.07 9.16
CA VAL A 99 -3.00 11.73 10.30
C VAL A 99 -3.71 10.96 11.42
N ASP A 100 -5.03 11.04 11.48
CA ASP A 100 -5.89 10.46 12.51
C ASP A 100 -6.62 9.17 12.04
N TYR A 101 -6.38 8.72 10.80
CA TYR A 101 -7.02 7.55 10.19
C TYR A 101 -8.56 7.65 10.09
N GLN A 102 -9.12 8.85 9.93
CA GLN A 102 -10.57 9.08 9.88
C GLN A 102 -11.09 9.25 8.45
N TYR A 103 -10.36 10.01 7.64
CA TYR A 103 -10.75 10.35 6.27
C TYR A 103 -9.59 10.14 5.30
N GLY A 104 -9.86 10.25 4.00
CA GLY A 104 -8.81 10.29 2.99
C GLY A 104 -7.92 11.51 3.17
N SER A 105 -6.62 11.36 2.93
CA SER A 105 -5.67 12.48 3.03
C SER A 105 -6.03 13.59 2.04
N PRO A 106 -6.08 14.86 2.46
CA PRO A 106 -6.25 15.99 1.55
C PRO A 106 -5.03 16.24 0.67
N GLU A 107 -3.85 15.75 1.07
CA GLU A 107 -2.57 15.90 0.35
C GLU A 107 -1.86 14.53 0.24
N PRO A 108 -2.30 13.63 -0.66
CA PRO A 108 -1.84 12.23 -0.72
C PRO A 108 -0.32 12.03 -0.93
N SER A 109 0.35 12.99 -1.57
CA SER A 109 1.81 12.94 -1.78
C SER A 109 2.64 13.58 -0.67
N ASP A 110 2.01 14.18 0.34
CA ASP A 110 2.68 14.68 1.53
C ASP A 110 2.71 13.58 2.61
N PRO A 111 3.88 12.97 2.89
CA PRO A 111 4.00 11.91 3.88
C PRO A 111 3.85 12.40 5.33
N GLU A 112 3.94 13.71 5.60
CA GLU A 112 3.71 14.25 6.95
C GLU A 112 2.20 14.30 7.26
N GLN A 113 1.39 14.64 6.26
CA GLN A 113 -0.07 14.74 6.34
C GLN A 113 -0.80 13.43 6.03
N THR A 114 -0.13 12.49 5.36
CA THR A 114 -0.72 11.20 4.95
C THR A 114 -0.27 10.05 5.84
N ARG A 115 -1.20 9.15 6.15
CA ARG A 115 -0.94 7.83 6.73
C ARG A 115 -1.36 6.75 5.75
N ARG A 116 -0.52 5.75 5.58
CA ARG A 116 -0.80 4.62 4.69
C ARG A 116 -1.33 3.44 5.47
N VAL A 117 -2.40 2.82 5.00
CA VAL A 117 -2.90 1.55 5.54
C VAL A 117 -2.77 0.51 4.46
N LEU A 118 -1.88 -0.46 4.67
CA LEU A 118 -1.79 -1.62 3.81
C LEU A 118 -2.69 -2.71 4.36
N THR A 119 -3.67 -3.13 3.57
CA THR A 119 -4.58 -4.23 3.92
C THR A 119 -4.32 -5.42 3.00
N LEU A 120 -4.04 -6.58 3.59
CA LEU A 120 -4.15 -7.86 2.90
C LEU A 120 -5.55 -8.45 3.09
N LEU A 121 -6.19 -8.83 2.00
CA LEU A 121 -7.58 -9.28 2.00
C LEU A 121 -7.88 -10.33 0.92
N LEU A 122 -8.92 -11.14 1.12
CA LEU A 122 -9.46 -11.98 0.06
C LEU A 122 -10.40 -11.17 -0.85
N PRO A 123 -10.53 -11.51 -2.15
CA PRO A 123 -11.47 -10.85 -3.06
C PRO A 123 -12.93 -10.85 -2.56
N SER A 124 -13.33 -11.86 -1.78
CA SER A 124 -14.67 -11.94 -1.20
C SER A 124 -14.88 -11.03 0.02
N GLU A 125 -13.83 -10.35 0.49
CA GLU A 125 -13.85 -9.42 1.63
C GLU A 125 -13.74 -7.95 1.17
N TYR A 126 -13.65 -7.70 -0.14
CA TYR A 126 -13.66 -6.38 -0.76
C TYR A 126 -15.07 -6.01 -1.22
#